data_AF-F2IHW4-F1
#
_entry.id   AF-F2IHW4-F1
#
_cell.length_a   1.000
_cell.length_b   1.000
_cell.length_c   1.000
_cell.angle_alpha   90.00
_cell.angle_beta   90.00
_cell.angle_gamma   90.00
#
_symmetry.space_group_name_H-M   'P 1'
#
loop_
_entity.id
_entity.type
_entity.pdbx_description
1 polymer ?
#
loop_
_entity_poly.entity_id
_entity_poly.type
_entity_poly.pdbx_seq_one_letter_code
_entity_poly.pdbx_strand_id
1 'polypeptide(L)'
;MQLDKELKKHIDNHDVEAVRNLVSNSTAEDFSISIHTCLNFRDPWFPLKGYADICEICCSSGIFDLNVIENKKTPLTALAMQCHNSTEEYSKLFDSFLKNGADPNVLDGYGWSSLAYVINKLNVSPKIVESLIDAQANINLIVSSKDFIGIKKRSILGMAYYNSPHFFSKLKKQGATMTEEEILELKERNLPLEPESN
;
A
#
# COMPACT_ATOMS: atom_id res chain seq x y z
N MET A 1 3.06 24.99 -12.59
CA MET A 1 4.42 24.78 -13.15
C MET A 1 5.56 25.33 -12.29
N GLN A 2 5.51 26.58 -11.79
CA GLN A 2 6.59 27.10 -10.91
C GLN A 2 6.53 26.49 -9.51
N LEU A 3 5.35 26.50 -8.88
CA LEU A 3 5.13 25.89 -7.55
C LEU A 3 5.41 24.39 -7.55
N ASP A 4 5.02 23.68 -8.61
CA ASP A 4 5.35 22.26 -8.80
C ASP A 4 6.87 21.98 -8.71
N LYS A 5 7.68 22.82 -9.37
CA LYS A 5 9.14 22.69 -9.37
C LYS A 5 9.72 23.03 -8.00
N GLU A 6 9.16 24.03 -7.34
CA GLU A 6 9.59 24.46 -6.01
C GLU A 6 9.27 23.40 -4.94
N LEU A 7 8.04 22.89 -4.93
CA LEU A 7 7.63 21.81 -4.04
C LEU A 7 8.50 20.58 -4.23
N LYS A 8 8.70 20.15 -5.49
CA LYS A 8 9.58 19.01 -5.79
C LYS A 8 11.01 19.24 -5.29
N LYS A 9 11.56 20.44 -5.48
CA LYS A 9 12.90 20.79 -4.98
C LYS A 9 12.97 20.70 -3.45
N HIS A 10 11.97 21.18 -2.73
CA HIS A 10 11.95 21.08 -1.26
C HIS A 10 11.81 19.63 -0.78
N ILE A 11 11.01 18.82 -1.46
CA ILE A 11 10.91 17.37 -1.20
C ILE A 11 12.27 16.70 -1.40
N ASP A 12 12.93 16.93 -2.54
CA ASP A 12 14.22 16.34 -2.87
C ASP A 12 15.34 16.77 -1.88
N ASN A 13 15.20 17.94 -1.26
CA ASN A 13 16.14 18.47 -0.25
C ASN A 13 15.74 18.12 1.20
N HIS A 14 14.65 17.40 1.41
CA HIS A 14 14.12 17.01 2.73
C HIS A 14 13.73 18.22 3.61
N ASP A 15 13.33 19.33 2.98
CA ASP A 15 13.02 20.60 3.65
C ASP A 15 11.56 20.64 4.12
N VAL A 16 11.29 19.99 5.26
CA VAL A 16 9.94 19.82 5.83
C VAL A 16 9.24 21.16 6.05
N GLU A 17 9.95 22.17 6.55
CA GLU A 17 9.37 23.48 6.85
C GLU A 17 9.00 24.24 5.58
N ALA A 18 9.85 24.21 4.55
CA ALA A 18 9.49 24.83 3.27
C ALA A 18 8.31 24.12 2.60
N VAL A 19 8.26 22.78 2.64
CA VAL A 19 7.10 22.02 2.16
C VAL A 19 5.84 22.43 2.91
N ARG A 20 5.89 22.50 4.26
CA ARG A 20 4.76 22.92 5.09
C ARG A 20 4.27 24.31 4.71
N ASN A 21 5.17 25.27 4.63
CA ASN A 21 4.84 26.65 4.30
C ASN A 21 4.26 26.78 2.89
N LEU A 22 4.82 26.07 1.92
CA LEU A 22 4.33 26.11 0.55
C LEU A 22 2.93 25.50 0.44
N VAL A 23 2.73 24.30 0.99
CA VAL A 23 1.45 23.57 0.94
C VAL A 23 0.36 24.33 1.70
N SER A 24 0.66 24.88 2.88
CA SER A 24 -0.33 25.61 3.71
C SER A 24 -0.80 26.92 3.08
N ASN A 25 0.00 27.52 2.19
CA ASN A 25 -0.32 28.77 1.49
C ASN A 25 -0.85 28.54 0.06
N SER A 26 -1.12 27.29 -0.32
CA SER A 26 -1.56 26.91 -1.67
C SER A 26 -2.95 26.27 -1.64
N THR A 27 -3.59 26.25 -2.79
CA THR A 27 -4.86 25.57 -3.05
C THR A 27 -4.65 24.40 -4.04
N ALA A 28 -5.66 23.56 -4.23
CA ALA A 28 -5.58 22.45 -5.19
C ALA A 28 -5.35 22.93 -6.64
N GLU A 29 -5.78 24.15 -7.00
CA GLU A 29 -5.61 24.72 -8.34
C GLU A 29 -4.16 25.17 -8.62
N ASP A 30 -3.36 25.36 -7.58
CA ASP A 30 -1.98 25.86 -7.68
C ASP A 30 -0.99 24.77 -8.09
N PHE A 31 -1.34 23.50 -7.88
CA PHE A 31 -0.50 22.34 -8.19
C PHE A 31 -1.05 21.51 -9.35
N SER A 32 -0.14 21.08 -10.21
CA SER A 32 -0.40 20.05 -11.23
C SER A 32 0.29 18.72 -10.91
N ILE A 33 1.20 18.72 -9.93
CA ILE A 33 1.87 17.49 -9.48
C ILE A 33 0.96 16.64 -8.61
N SER A 34 1.13 15.33 -8.71
CA SER A 34 0.40 14.36 -7.90
C SER A 34 1.16 14.05 -6.61
N ILE A 35 0.42 13.52 -5.63
CA ILE A 35 0.93 13.06 -4.33
C ILE A 35 2.06 12.02 -4.47
N HIS A 36 2.15 11.32 -5.61
CA HIS A 36 3.26 10.41 -5.92
C HIS A 36 4.63 11.10 -5.86
N THR A 37 4.69 12.42 -6.03
CA THR A 37 5.93 13.20 -5.89
C THR A 37 6.50 13.12 -4.47
N CYS A 38 5.65 13.03 -3.43
CA CYS A 38 6.09 12.88 -2.05
C CYS A 38 6.64 11.45 -1.78
N LEU A 39 6.36 10.46 -2.65
CA LEU A 39 6.79 9.06 -2.54
C LEU A 39 8.12 8.78 -3.28
N ASN A 40 9.21 9.43 -2.85
CA ASN A 40 10.50 9.36 -3.52
C ASN A 40 11.30 8.08 -3.20
N PHE A 41 10.81 6.93 -3.63
CA PHE A 41 11.45 5.61 -3.39
C PHE A 41 12.85 5.45 -4.00
N ARG A 42 13.29 6.39 -4.86
CA ARG A 42 14.65 6.37 -5.44
C ARG A 42 15.70 6.88 -4.45
N ASP A 43 15.28 7.66 -3.46
CA ASP A 43 16.15 8.11 -2.40
C ASP A 43 16.35 6.96 -1.39
N PRO A 44 17.60 6.52 -1.13
CA PRO A 44 17.89 5.46 -0.17
C PRO A 44 17.42 5.76 1.26
N TRP A 45 17.19 7.04 1.59
CA TRP A 45 16.70 7.44 2.90
C TRP A 45 15.20 7.32 3.05
N PHE A 46 14.41 7.14 1.99
CA PHE A 46 12.97 6.99 2.12
C PHE A 46 12.61 5.73 2.93
N PRO A 47 11.68 5.78 3.91
CA PRO A 47 10.82 6.91 4.31
C PRO A 47 11.36 7.77 5.48
N LEU A 48 12.63 7.62 5.84
CA LEU A 48 13.33 8.37 6.89
C LEU A 48 13.68 9.80 6.44
N LYS A 49 14.45 10.53 7.25
CA LYS A 49 14.95 11.89 6.93
C LYS A 49 13.84 12.90 6.56
N GLY A 50 12.71 12.85 7.27
CA GLY A 50 11.62 13.82 7.07
C GLY A 50 10.66 13.49 5.93
N TYR A 51 10.89 12.43 5.13
CA TYR A 51 9.93 12.00 4.11
C TYR A 51 8.58 11.61 4.72
N ALA A 52 8.57 10.97 5.89
CA ALA A 52 7.34 10.68 6.62
C ALA A 52 6.54 11.95 6.98
N ASP A 53 7.22 13.00 7.45
CA ASP A 53 6.60 14.27 7.80
C ASP A 53 6.10 15.02 6.55
N ILE A 54 6.89 15.00 5.47
CA ILE A 54 6.50 15.54 4.16
C ILE A 54 5.24 14.85 3.65
N CYS A 55 5.19 13.51 3.68
CA CYS A 55 4.01 12.76 3.27
C CYS A 55 2.79 13.10 4.15
N GLU A 56 2.96 13.20 5.46
CA GLU A 56 1.89 13.61 6.38
C GLU A 56 1.36 15.01 6.05
N ILE A 57 2.24 15.98 5.78
CA ILE A 57 1.85 17.32 5.33
C ILE A 57 1.08 17.23 4.02
N CYS A 58 1.61 16.51 3.02
CA CYS A 58 0.94 16.35 1.73
C CYS A 58 -0.46 15.72 1.94
N CYS A 59 -0.59 14.65 2.73
CA CYS A 59 -1.85 13.94 2.93
C CYS A 59 -2.90 14.76 3.71
N SER A 60 -2.48 15.43 4.79
CA SER A 60 -3.39 16.18 5.67
C SER A 60 -3.83 17.53 5.10
N SER A 61 -3.19 18.00 4.04
CA SER A 61 -3.49 19.28 3.40
C SER A 61 -4.86 19.34 2.71
N GLY A 62 -5.41 18.18 2.32
CA GLY A 62 -6.66 18.09 1.56
C GLY A 62 -6.58 18.64 0.13
N ILE A 63 -5.42 19.12 -0.33
CA ILE A 63 -5.25 19.65 -1.69
C ILE A 63 -4.85 18.58 -2.71
N PHE A 64 -4.31 17.45 -2.26
CA PHE A 64 -3.88 16.35 -3.13
C PHE A 64 -4.91 15.22 -3.16
N ASP A 65 -5.19 14.70 -4.35
CA ASP A 65 -5.96 13.46 -4.52
C ASP A 65 -5.13 12.25 -4.11
N LEU A 66 -5.54 11.57 -3.03
CA LEU A 66 -4.87 10.39 -2.49
C LEU A 66 -5.25 9.09 -3.21
N ASN A 67 -6.18 9.15 -4.16
CA ASN A 67 -6.69 8.01 -4.93
C ASN A 67 -6.33 8.08 -6.42
N VAL A 68 -5.55 9.10 -6.82
CA VAL A 68 -5.09 9.28 -8.20
C VAL A 68 -4.33 8.05 -8.70
N ILE A 69 -4.66 7.58 -9.91
CA ILE A 69 -3.91 6.49 -10.55
C ILE A 69 -2.86 7.08 -11.47
N GLU A 70 -1.59 6.94 -11.10
CA GLU A 70 -0.43 7.38 -11.88
C GLU A 70 0.48 6.19 -12.18
N ASN A 71 0.91 6.04 -13.45
CA ASN A 71 1.74 4.90 -13.88
C ASN A 71 1.18 3.53 -13.42
N LYS A 72 -0.14 3.39 -13.55
CA LYS A 72 -0.96 2.24 -13.13
C LYS A 72 -0.95 1.96 -11.62
N LYS A 73 -0.63 2.92 -10.77
CA LYS A 73 -0.58 2.74 -9.31
C LYS A 73 -1.39 3.83 -8.62
N THR A 74 -2.09 3.47 -7.56
CA THR A 74 -2.52 4.44 -6.55
C THR A 74 -1.33 4.76 -5.63
N PRO A 75 -1.40 5.84 -4.85
CA PRO A 75 -0.35 6.15 -3.88
C PRO A 75 -0.18 5.03 -2.84
N LEU A 76 -1.29 4.46 -2.36
CA LEU A 76 -1.25 3.34 -1.42
C LEU A 76 -0.67 2.07 -2.06
N THR A 77 -1.00 1.73 -3.32
CA THR A 77 -0.38 0.56 -3.97
C THR A 77 1.09 0.80 -4.26
N ALA A 78 1.50 2.03 -4.61
CA ALA A 78 2.89 2.39 -4.77
C ALA A 78 3.68 2.20 -3.46
N LEU A 79 3.11 2.62 -2.33
CA LEU A 79 3.68 2.39 -1.00
C LEU A 79 3.75 0.90 -0.64
N ALA A 80 2.68 0.14 -0.90
CA ALA A 80 2.61 -1.31 -0.68
C ALA A 80 3.64 -2.10 -1.48
N MET A 81 4.00 -1.64 -2.69
CA MET A 81 5.05 -2.29 -3.47
C MET A 81 6.44 -2.20 -2.83
N GLN A 82 6.67 -1.22 -1.96
CA GLN A 82 7.97 -0.94 -1.35
C GLN A 82 8.08 -1.40 0.11
N CYS A 83 6.99 -1.83 0.75
CA CYS A 83 6.95 -2.21 2.17
C CYS A 83 7.64 -3.55 2.55
N HIS A 84 8.51 -4.09 1.70
CA HIS A 84 9.35 -5.24 2.07
C HIS A 84 10.31 -4.86 3.19
N ASN A 85 10.48 -5.74 4.20
CA ASN A 85 11.25 -5.44 5.41
C ASN A 85 10.85 -4.09 6.05
N SER A 86 9.54 -3.79 6.07
CA SER A 86 9.02 -2.47 6.46
C SER A 86 9.48 -2.06 7.85
N THR A 87 9.95 -0.82 7.96
CA THR A 87 10.22 -0.16 9.24
C THR A 87 8.92 0.36 9.87
N GLU A 88 9.01 0.90 11.09
CA GLU A 88 7.86 1.53 11.75
C GLU A 88 7.33 2.73 10.96
N GLU A 89 8.20 3.45 10.25
CA GLU A 89 7.85 4.61 9.44
C GLU A 89 6.95 4.25 8.25
N TYR A 90 7.10 3.07 7.65
CA TYR A 90 6.14 2.60 6.65
C TYR A 90 4.74 2.47 7.25
N SER A 91 4.63 1.95 8.49
CA SER A 91 3.32 1.83 9.15
C SER A 91 2.68 3.20 9.36
N LYS A 92 3.47 4.20 9.79
CA LYS A 92 3.01 5.59 9.94
C LYS A 92 2.56 6.20 8.61
N LEU A 93 3.24 5.91 7.50
CA LEU A 93 2.82 6.35 6.18
C LEU A 93 1.47 5.75 5.79
N PHE A 94 1.27 4.44 5.99
CA PHE A 94 -0.04 3.81 5.73
C PHE A 94 -1.14 4.46 6.56
N ASP A 95 -0.93 4.65 7.86
CA ASP A 95 -1.89 5.31 8.75
C ASP A 95 -2.22 6.74 8.27
N SER A 96 -1.20 7.48 7.86
CA SER A 96 -1.34 8.84 7.35
C SER A 96 -2.18 8.92 6.09
N PHE A 97 -1.92 8.06 5.11
CA PHE A 97 -2.70 8.05 3.88
C PHE A 97 -4.14 7.62 4.15
N LEU A 98 -4.34 6.53 4.90
CA LEU A 98 -5.68 5.97 5.18
C LEU A 98 -6.55 6.95 5.99
N LYS A 99 -6.01 7.55 7.07
CA LYS A 99 -6.78 8.49 7.91
C LYS A 99 -7.19 9.76 7.16
N ASN A 100 -6.45 10.15 6.13
CA ASN A 100 -6.70 11.34 5.32
C ASN A 100 -7.52 11.04 4.04
N GLY A 101 -8.10 9.85 3.91
CA GLY A 101 -9.06 9.54 2.85
C GLY A 101 -8.51 8.79 1.64
N ALA A 102 -7.30 8.23 1.73
CA ALA A 102 -6.87 7.23 0.76
C ALA A 102 -7.72 5.96 0.92
N ASP A 103 -8.40 5.55 -0.14
CA ASP A 103 -9.29 4.40 -0.16
C ASP A 103 -8.47 3.12 -0.48
N PRO A 104 -8.37 2.15 0.46
CA PRO A 104 -7.59 0.93 0.26
C PRO A 104 -8.19 -0.01 -0.80
N ASN A 105 -9.40 0.25 -1.27
CA ASN A 105 -10.12 -0.56 -2.26
C ASN A 105 -9.96 -0.05 -3.70
N VAL A 106 -9.35 1.12 -3.90
CA VAL A 106 -9.01 1.58 -5.26
C VAL A 106 -7.97 0.63 -5.85
N LEU A 107 -8.39 -0.07 -6.90
CA LEU A 107 -7.54 -1.00 -7.60
C LEU A 107 -6.61 -0.24 -8.54
N ASP A 108 -5.37 -0.71 -8.60
CA ASP A 108 -4.40 -0.19 -9.53
C ASP A 108 -4.68 -0.65 -10.98
N GLY A 109 -3.83 -0.23 -11.93
CA GLY A 109 -4.01 -0.59 -13.34
C GLY A 109 -3.72 -2.07 -13.66
N TYR A 110 -3.34 -2.88 -12.67
CA TYR A 110 -3.21 -4.33 -12.76
C TYR A 110 -4.36 -5.06 -12.05
N GLY A 111 -5.31 -4.33 -11.44
CA GLY A 111 -6.41 -4.89 -10.67
C GLY A 111 -6.01 -5.32 -9.26
N TRP A 112 -4.90 -4.82 -8.73
CA TRP A 112 -4.40 -5.14 -7.39
C TRP A 112 -4.76 -4.04 -6.40
N SER A 113 -5.14 -4.42 -5.18
CA SER A 113 -5.30 -3.50 -4.06
C SER A 113 -4.00 -3.39 -3.25
N SER A 114 -3.94 -2.40 -2.36
CA SER A 114 -2.80 -2.23 -1.46
C SER A 114 -2.64 -3.43 -0.52
N LEU A 115 -3.75 -4.00 -0.03
CA LEU A 115 -3.71 -5.22 0.79
C LEU A 115 -3.16 -6.42 0.00
N ALA A 116 -3.56 -6.60 -1.26
CA ALA A 116 -3.02 -7.67 -2.10
C ALA A 116 -1.50 -7.54 -2.26
N TYR A 117 -0.99 -6.33 -2.52
CA TYR A 117 0.45 -6.10 -2.58
C TYR A 117 1.14 -6.41 -1.25
N VAL A 118 0.61 -5.93 -0.13
CA VAL A 118 1.18 -6.15 1.21
C VAL A 118 1.28 -7.65 1.53
N ILE A 119 0.21 -8.41 1.32
CA ILE A 119 0.20 -9.87 1.60
C ILE A 119 1.17 -10.63 0.69
N ASN A 120 1.46 -10.11 -0.51
CA ASN A 120 2.43 -10.69 -1.44
C ASN A 120 3.90 -10.36 -1.10
N LYS A 121 4.17 -9.54 -0.08
CA LYS A 121 5.53 -9.16 0.32
C LYS A 121 6.01 -9.96 1.51
N LEU A 122 7.33 -10.10 1.61
CA LEU A 122 8.00 -10.75 2.73
C LEU A 122 8.30 -9.74 3.84
N ASN A 123 8.27 -10.21 5.10
CA ASN A 123 8.65 -9.44 6.29
C ASN A 123 7.92 -8.09 6.42
N VAL A 124 6.63 -8.07 6.12
CA VAL A 124 5.79 -6.88 6.33
C VAL A 124 5.42 -6.78 7.82
N SER A 125 5.50 -5.56 8.36
CA SER A 125 4.94 -5.20 9.65
C SER A 125 3.46 -5.57 9.75
N PRO A 126 3.05 -6.34 10.78
CA PRO A 126 1.64 -6.63 11.03
C PRO A 126 0.75 -5.39 11.17
N LYS A 127 1.33 -4.27 11.62
CA LYS A 127 0.60 -2.99 11.75
C LYS A 127 0.07 -2.51 10.40
N ILE A 128 0.81 -2.67 9.30
CA ILE A 128 0.34 -2.25 7.97
C ILE A 128 -0.91 -3.03 7.55
N VAL A 129 -0.92 -4.34 7.81
CA VAL A 129 -2.08 -5.20 7.52
C VAL A 129 -3.26 -4.82 8.41
N GLU A 130 -3.01 -4.50 9.68
CA GLU A 130 -4.03 -4.00 10.62
C GLU A 130 -4.66 -2.71 10.12
N SER A 131 -3.86 -1.69 9.82
CA SER A 131 -4.35 -0.40 9.35
C SER A 131 -5.21 -0.54 8.09
N LEU A 132 -4.82 -1.40 7.15
CA LEU A 132 -5.61 -1.67 5.94
C LEU A 132 -6.94 -2.37 6.25
N ILE A 133 -6.94 -3.37 7.14
CA ILE A 133 -8.18 -4.05 7.56
C ILE A 133 -9.10 -3.09 8.31
N ASP A 134 -8.57 -2.28 9.21
CA ASP A 134 -9.31 -1.28 9.99
C ASP A 134 -9.91 -0.20 9.06
N ALA A 135 -9.20 0.15 7.98
CA ALA A 135 -9.69 0.99 6.90
C ALA A 135 -10.63 0.27 5.91
N GLN A 136 -11.15 -0.91 6.27
CA GLN A 136 -12.11 -1.69 5.48
C GLN A 136 -11.58 -2.12 4.10
N ALA A 137 -10.29 -2.46 3.99
CA ALA A 137 -9.76 -3.09 2.79
C ALA A 137 -10.48 -4.41 2.49
N ASN A 138 -10.78 -4.66 1.23
CA ASN A 138 -11.47 -5.88 0.78
C ASN A 138 -10.58 -7.12 0.94
N ILE A 139 -10.78 -7.82 2.06
CA ILE A 139 -10.08 -9.06 2.41
C ILE A 139 -10.47 -10.26 1.54
N ASN A 140 -11.51 -10.15 0.72
CA ASN A 140 -11.97 -11.20 -0.20
C ASN A 140 -11.72 -10.83 -1.68
N LEU A 141 -10.87 -9.83 -1.95
CA LEU A 141 -10.46 -9.51 -3.31
C LEU A 141 -9.77 -10.71 -3.96
N ILE A 142 -10.12 -10.97 -5.22
CA ILE A 142 -9.43 -11.95 -6.07
C ILE A 142 -8.58 -11.19 -7.08
N VAL A 143 -7.28 -11.42 -7.05
CA VAL A 143 -6.32 -10.82 -7.99
C VAL A 143 -5.83 -11.87 -8.97
N SER A 144 -5.39 -11.41 -10.14
CA SER A 144 -4.78 -12.27 -11.16
C SER A 144 -3.29 -11.96 -11.29
N SER A 145 -2.45 -12.99 -11.36
CA SER A 145 -1.05 -12.84 -11.74
C SER A 145 -0.56 -14.05 -12.52
N LYS A 146 0.32 -13.78 -13.48
CA LYS A 146 1.04 -14.82 -14.22
C LYS A 146 2.12 -15.51 -13.38
N ASP A 147 2.53 -14.88 -12.27
CA ASP A 147 3.60 -15.37 -11.40
C ASP A 147 3.08 -16.30 -10.29
N PHE A 148 1.76 -16.47 -10.17
CA PHE A 148 1.18 -17.43 -9.25
C PHE A 148 1.44 -18.87 -9.71
N ILE A 149 1.87 -19.71 -8.77
CA ILE A 149 2.07 -21.15 -8.99
C ILE A 149 0.69 -21.81 -9.10
N GLY A 150 0.48 -22.67 -10.09
CA GLY A 150 -0.77 -23.40 -10.28
C GLY A 150 -1.85 -22.52 -10.92
N ILE A 151 -2.86 -22.13 -10.15
CA ILE A 151 -3.94 -21.26 -10.61
C ILE A 151 -3.47 -19.80 -10.75
N LYS A 152 -4.01 -19.08 -11.73
CA LYS A 152 -3.62 -17.69 -12.05
C LYS A 152 -4.41 -16.62 -11.30
N LYS A 153 -5.45 -17.02 -10.55
CA LYS A 153 -6.31 -16.15 -9.76
C LYS A 153 -6.23 -16.59 -8.31
N ARG A 154 -6.02 -15.65 -7.39
CA ARG A 154 -5.96 -15.95 -5.96
C ARG A 154 -6.74 -14.93 -5.15
N SER A 155 -7.43 -15.42 -4.13
CA SER A 155 -7.99 -14.59 -3.06
C SER A 155 -6.85 -14.06 -2.18
N ILE A 156 -7.11 -13.00 -1.40
CA ILE A 156 -6.15 -12.53 -0.39
C ILE A 156 -5.76 -13.66 0.59
N LEU A 157 -6.71 -14.51 0.99
CA LEU A 157 -6.41 -15.62 1.89
C LEU A 157 -5.54 -16.70 1.23
N GLY A 158 -5.81 -17.04 -0.03
CA GLY A 158 -4.97 -17.96 -0.79
C GLY A 158 -3.57 -17.41 -1.06
N MET A 159 -3.42 -16.10 -1.24
CA MET A 159 -2.10 -15.45 -1.28
C MET A 159 -1.38 -15.56 0.06
N ALA A 160 -2.08 -15.30 1.16
CA ALA A 160 -1.51 -15.42 2.50
C ALA A 160 -1.04 -16.85 2.77
N TYR A 161 -1.76 -17.87 2.31
CA TYR A 161 -1.35 -19.28 2.46
C TYR A 161 0.07 -19.54 1.95
N TYR A 162 0.42 -19.02 0.76
CA TYR A 162 1.72 -19.28 0.13
C TYR A 162 2.80 -18.27 0.52
N ASN A 163 2.46 -16.98 0.61
CA ASN A 163 3.44 -15.91 0.66
C ASN A 163 3.59 -15.29 2.06
N SER A 164 2.55 -15.37 2.89
CA SER A 164 2.50 -14.74 4.21
C SER A 164 1.68 -15.55 5.21
N PRO A 165 2.09 -16.80 5.53
CA PRO A 165 1.29 -17.72 6.36
C PRO A 165 0.99 -17.16 7.75
N HIS A 166 1.85 -16.28 8.28
CA HIS A 166 1.64 -15.59 9.56
C HIS A 166 0.37 -14.73 9.59
N PHE A 167 -0.11 -14.22 8.45
CA PHE A 167 -1.36 -13.45 8.37
C PHE A 167 -2.60 -14.32 8.10
N PHE A 168 -2.42 -15.59 7.72
CA PHE A 168 -3.51 -16.47 7.31
C PHE A 168 -4.58 -16.62 8.39
N SER A 169 -4.19 -17.03 9.60
CA SER A 169 -5.12 -17.25 10.70
C SER A 169 -5.86 -15.98 11.10
N LYS A 170 -5.21 -14.83 10.98
CA LYS A 170 -5.81 -13.52 11.27
C LYS A 170 -6.86 -13.15 10.22
N LEU A 171 -6.49 -13.21 8.94
CA LEU A 171 -7.41 -12.93 7.83
C LEU A 171 -8.62 -13.87 7.85
N LYS A 172 -8.39 -15.16 8.09
CA LYS A 172 -9.46 -16.15 8.23
C LYS A 172 -10.43 -15.82 9.37
N LYS A 173 -9.91 -15.42 10.55
CA LYS A 173 -10.75 -14.97 11.68
C LYS A 173 -11.59 -13.74 11.36
N GLN A 174 -11.09 -12.86 10.49
CA GLN A 174 -11.82 -11.69 10.00
C GLN A 174 -12.84 -12.02 8.88
N GLY A 175 -12.96 -13.29 8.49
CA GLY A 175 -13.92 -13.72 7.47
C GLY A 175 -13.37 -13.73 6.04
N ALA A 176 -12.05 -13.66 5.87
CA ALA A 176 -11.44 -13.95 4.56
C ALA A 176 -11.65 -15.43 4.22
N THR A 177 -11.91 -15.70 2.94
CA THR A 177 -12.17 -17.05 2.45
C THR A 177 -11.31 -17.38 1.24
N MET A 178 -10.99 -18.67 1.08
CA MET A 178 -10.42 -19.20 -0.16
C MET A 178 -11.55 -19.56 -1.12
N THR A 179 -11.26 -19.45 -2.40
CA THR A 179 -12.14 -19.92 -3.48
C THR A 179 -12.18 -21.44 -3.54
N GLU A 180 -13.21 -21.99 -4.19
CA GLU A 180 -13.32 -23.44 -4.42
C GLU A 180 -12.15 -23.99 -5.24
N GLU A 181 -11.67 -23.23 -6.23
CA GLU A 181 -10.50 -23.58 -7.06
C GLU A 181 -9.22 -23.69 -6.22
N GLU A 182 -9.01 -22.77 -5.28
CA GLU A 182 -7.87 -22.80 -4.35
C GLU A 182 -7.92 -24.02 -3.43
N ILE A 183 -9.10 -24.32 -2.88
CA ILE A 183 -9.31 -25.47 -2.00
C ILE A 183 -9.07 -26.78 -2.78
N LEU A 184 -9.54 -26.86 -4.03
CA LEU A 184 -9.33 -28.02 -4.89
C LEU A 184 -7.83 -28.18 -5.20
N GLU A 185 -7.12 -27.11 -5.56
CA GLU A 185 -5.67 -27.15 -5.82
C GLU A 185 -4.90 -27.69 -4.61
N LEU A 186 -5.20 -27.21 -3.40
CA LEU A 186 -4.55 -27.69 -2.17
C LEU A 186 -4.79 -29.19 -1.95
N LYS A 187 -6.02 -29.66 -2.17
CA LYS A 187 -6.38 -31.09 -2.06
C LYS A 187 -5.65 -31.94 -3.10
N GLU A 188 -5.63 -31.50 -4.36
CA GLU A 188 -4.92 -32.21 -5.45
C GLU A 188 -3.42 -32.30 -5.20
N ARG A 189 -2.84 -31.30 -4.52
CA ARG A 189 -1.43 -31.26 -4.13
C ARG A 189 -1.14 -31.96 -2.79
N ASN A 190 -2.15 -32.55 -2.15
CA ASN A 190 -2.07 -33.15 -0.81
C ASN A 190 -1.49 -32.20 0.25
N LEU A 191 -1.88 -30.93 0.18
CA LEU A 191 -1.52 -29.87 1.12
C LEU A 191 -2.66 -29.65 2.14
N PRO A 192 -2.34 -29.23 3.38
CA PRO A 192 -3.36 -28.85 4.35
C PRO A 192 -4.13 -27.61 3.90
N LEU A 193 -5.35 -27.42 4.43
CA LEU A 193 -6.16 -26.22 4.16
C LEU A 193 -5.76 -25.00 4.99
N GLU A 194 -4.85 -25.19 5.93
CA GLU A 194 -4.20 -24.14 6.70
C GLU A 194 -2.69 -24.34 6.61
N PRO A 195 -1.90 -23.27 6.42
CA PRO A 195 -0.46 -23.40 6.34
C PRO A 195 0.11 -23.78 7.71
N GLU A 196 1.16 -24.60 7.72
CA GLU A 196 1.87 -24.90 8.96
C GLU A 196 2.50 -23.62 9.50
N SER A 197 2.28 -23.36 10.80
CA SER A 197 2.85 -22.19 11.47
C SER A 197 4.32 -22.50 11.78
N ASN A 198 5.24 -21.96 10.99
CA ASN A 198 6.66 -21.89 11.35
C ASN A 198 6.89 -20.88 12.47
#